data_AF-A0A9D4LEC6-F1
#
_entry.id   AF-A0A9D4LEC6-F1
#
_cell.length_a   1.000
_cell.length_b   1.000
_cell.length_c   1.000
_cell.angle_alpha   90.00
_cell.angle_beta   90.00
_cell.angle_gamma   90.00
#
_symmetry.space_group_name_H-M   'P 1'
#
loop_
_entity.id
_entity.type
_entity.pdbx_description
1 polymer ?
#
loop_
_entity_poly.entity_id
_entity_poly.type
_entity_poly.pdbx_seq_one_letter_code
_entity_poly.pdbx_strand_id
1 'polypeptide(L)'
;MQNEEFPKSWKIAFDGMLSPIVGQVKATKTVILHPLDTKTITGFVRKSDLIEAAVTETGDLPIAFSVCPRVVSLKNPGKAARVPVRVCNLSAKTIRIESKSVLCNLEEVNVLRSVPLCEKSDAENEEVNVYNIQNDEPHRDFGVDIEDSELTEEQKSKVYNLFKKWETIFPKSKIDIGHTAEV
;
A
#
# COMPACT_ATOMS: atom_id res chain seq x y z
N MET A 1 -34.95 -8.88 -5.54
CA MET A 1 -34.08 -8.08 -4.65
C MET A 1 -33.46 -9.03 -3.66
N GLN A 2 -32.36 -9.67 -4.06
CA GLN A 2 -31.49 -10.39 -3.13
C GLN A 2 -30.41 -9.38 -2.73
N ASN A 3 -30.35 -9.04 -1.44
CA ASN A 3 -29.21 -8.34 -0.88
C ASN A 3 -28.05 -9.34 -0.90
N GLU A 4 -27.24 -9.31 -1.96
CA GLU A 4 -25.97 -10.02 -1.96
C GLU A 4 -25.04 -9.31 -0.98
N GLU A 5 -24.97 -9.90 0.20
CA GLU A 5 -24.14 -9.46 1.30
C GLU A 5 -22.68 -9.66 0.85
N PHE A 6 -21.99 -8.57 0.52
CA PHE A 6 -20.56 -8.53 0.20
C PHE A 6 -19.79 -9.56 1.06
N PRO A 7 -18.91 -10.40 0.48
CA PRO A 7 -18.19 -11.37 1.28
C PRO A 7 -17.48 -10.65 2.42
N LYS A 8 -17.68 -11.12 3.66
CA LYS A 8 -17.22 -10.42 4.87
C LYS A 8 -15.74 -10.05 4.82
N SER A 9 -14.93 -10.89 4.16
CA SER A 9 -13.50 -10.65 3.90
C SER A 9 -13.24 -9.37 3.10
N TRP A 10 -14.00 -9.12 2.03
CA TRP A 10 -13.86 -7.92 1.19
C TRP A 10 -14.29 -6.68 1.95
N LYS A 11 -15.40 -6.74 2.69
CA LYS A 11 -15.83 -5.62 3.53
C LYS A 11 -14.76 -5.24 4.56
N ILE A 12 -14.15 -6.22 5.21
CA ILE A 12 -13.03 -6.02 6.14
C ILE A 12 -11.81 -5.39 5.43
N ALA A 13 -11.50 -5.84 4.20
CA ALA A 13 -10.40 -5.25 3.42
C ALA A 13 -10.69 -3.79 3.03
N PHE A 14 -11.89 -3.48 2.54
CA PHE A 14 -12.31 -2.12 2.18
C PHE A 14 -12.36 -1.18 3.39
N ASP A 15 -12.90 -1.64 4.50
CA ASP A 15 -12.91 -0.88 5.76
C ASP A 15 -11.47 -0.64 6.26
N GLY A 16 -10.55 -1.58 6.00
CA GLY A 16 -9.12 -1.44 6.30
C GLY A 16 -8.33 -0.52 5.36
N MET A 17 -8.84 -0.25 4.14
CA MET A 17 -8.17 0.62 3.17
C MET A 17 -8.36 2.11 3.46
N LEU A 18 -9.39 2.49 4.22
CA LEU A 18 -9.63 3.86 4.66
C LEU A 18 -8.99 4.11 6.03
N SER A 19 -7.70 3.81 6.13
CA SER A 19 -7.02 3.94 7.41
C SER A 19 -6.60 5.38 7.67
N PRO A 20 -6.98 5.97 8.81
CA PRO A 20 -6.63 7.35 9.13
C PRO A 20 -5.11 7.49 9.37
N ILE A 21 -4.57 8.65 9.00
CA ILE A 21 -3.24 9.05 9.45
C ILE A 21 -3.30 9.25 10.97
N VAL A 22 -2.62 8.37 11.69
CA VAL A 22 -2.59 8.35 13.16
C VAL A 22 -1.45 9.16 13.76
N GLY A 23 -0.51 9.61 12.94
CA GLY A 23 0.53 10.52 13.40
C GLY A 23 1.65 10.75 12.41
N GLN A 24 2.55 11.63 12.79
CA GLN A 24 3.75 11.94 12.02
C GLN A 24 5.00 11.49 12.77
N VAL A 25 5.87 10.77 12.07
CA VAL A 25 7.16 10.37 12.60
C VAL A 25 8.14 11.50 12.36
N LYS A 26 8.80 11.98 13.43
CA LYS A 26 9.79 13.06 13.36
C LYS A 26 11.20 12.54 13.57
N ALA A 27 12.15 13.06 12.81
CA ALA A 27 13.56 12.72 12.94
C ALA A 27 14.09 13.09 14.34
N THR A 28 14.86 12.21 14.96
CA THR A 28 15.45 12.49 16.29
C THR A 28 16.74 13.31 16.19
N LYS A 29 17.47 13.20 15.08
CA LYS A 29 18.75 13.86 14.82
C LYS A 29 18.81 14.33 13.37
N THR A 30 19.67 15.29 13.09
CA THR A 30 19.97 15.70 11.71
C THR A 30 20.72 14.58 11.01
N VAL A 31 20.31 14.24 9.78
CA VAL A 31 20.88 13.18 8.96
C VAL A 31 21.18 13.72 7.56
N ILE A 32 22.33 13.33 7.03
CA ILE A 32 22.73 13.62 5.65
C ILE A 32 22.58 12.34 4.82
N LEU A 33 21.81 12.45 3.74
CA LEU A 33 21.64 11.41 2.73
C LEU A 33 22.37 11.84 1.46
N HIS A 34 23.38 11.07 1.06
CA HIS A 34 24.06 11.28 -0.21
C HIS A 34 23.18 10.82 -1.38
N PRO A 35 23.50 11.21 -2.63
CA PRO A 35 22.82 10.70 -3.80
C PRO A 35 22.80 9.17 -3.82
N LEU A 36 21.65 8.58 -4.13
CA LEU A 36 21.40 7.13 -4.19
C LEU A 36 21.66 6.37 -2.87
N ASP A 37 21.74 7.09 -1.76
CA ASP A 37 21.96 6.53 -0.42
C ASP A 37 20.64 6.09 0.22
N THR A 38 20.70 5.01 0.99
CA THR A 38 19.58 4.48 1.78
C THR A 38 19.99 4.37 3.23
N LYS A 39 19.26 5.03 4.13
CA LYS A 39 19.52 4.96 5.58
C LYS A 39 18.27 4.65 6.37
N THR A 40 18.45 3.95 7.47
CA THR A 40 17.39 3.80 8.48
C THR A 40 17.56 4.87 9.54
N ILE A 41 16.58 5.76 9.66
CA ILE A 41 16.54 6.84 10.64
C ILE A 41 15.57 6.46 11.75
N THR A 42 16.03 6.52 13.00
CA THR A 42 15.13 6.37 14.14
C THR A 42 14.34 7.67 14.33
N GLY A 43 13.05 7.60 14.01
CA GLY A 43 12.10 8.65 14.25
C GLY A 43 11.31 8.46 15.55
N PHE A 44 10.51 9.46 15.88
CA PHE A 44 9.69 9.50 17.08
C PHE A 44 8.26 9.96 16.76
N VAL A 45 7.28 9.25 17.30
CA VAL A 45 5.86 9.59 17.19
C VAL A 45 5.24 9.68 18.58
N ARG A 46 4.36 10.66 18.80
CA ARG A 46 3.49 10.71 19.98
C ARG A 46 2.20 9.98 19.66
N LYS A 47 1.80 9.07 20.55
CA LYS A 47 0.57 8.29 20.39
C LYS A 47 -0.58 9.09 20.99
N SER A 48 -1.66 9.27 20.23
CA SER A 48 -2.96 9.72 20.76
C SER A 48 -3.73 8.53 21.34
N ASP A 49 -3.69 7.38 20.65
CA ASP A 49 -4.58 6.24 20.91
C ASP A 49 -3.82 4.90 21.04
N LEU A 50 -4.56 3.85 21.42
CA LEU A 50 -4.11 2.46 21.52
C LEU A 50 -3.96 1.83 20.13
N ILE A 51 -3.03 2.35 19.32
CA ILE A 51 -2.75 1.81 17.99
C ILE A 51 -1.78 0.63 18.13
N GLU A 52 -2.16 -0.52 17.56
CA GLU A 52 -1.36 -1.74 17.64
C GLU A 52 -0.27 -1.82 16.58
N ALA A 53 -0.59 -1.44 15.35
CA ALA A 53 0.27 -1.49 14.19
C ALA A 53 -0.04 -0.34 13.23
N ALA A 54 0.98 0.10 12.51
CA ALA A 54 0.87 1.17 11.53
C ALA A 54 1.87 0.95 10.39
N VAL A 55 1.64 1.55 9.23
CA VAL A 55 2.58 1.58 8.09
C VAL A 55 3.22 2.95 8.01
N THR A 56 4.53 2.99 7.77
CA THR A 56 5.24 4.25 7.48
C THR A 56 5.13 4.58 6.00
N GLU A 57 4.45 5.67 5.63
CA GLU A 57 4.33 6.10 4.23
C GLU A 57 4.75 7.55 4.05
N THR A 58 5.29 7.86 2.87
CA THR A 58 5.56 9.25 2.49
C THR A 58 4.26 10.08 2.46
N GLY A 59 3.15 9.50 2.01
CA GLY A 59 1.90 10.23 1.78
C GLY A 59 2.09 11.44 0.85
N ASP A 60 1.27 12.47 1.02
CA ASP A 60 1.36 13.74 0.27
C ASP A 60 2.39 14.72 0.87
N LEU A 61 3.36 14.23 1.64
CA LEU A 61 4.37 15.10 2.25
C LEU A 61 5.35 15.62 1.18
N PRO A 62 5.65 16.93 1.12
CA PRO A 62 6.62 17.50 0.19
C PRO A 62 8.05 17.24 0.66
N ILE A 63 8.45 15.97 0.70
CA ILE A 63 9.78 15.54 1.14
C ILE A 63 10.67 15.20 -0.06
N ALA A 64 11.95 15.54 0.03
CA ALA A 64 12.91 15.34 -1.07
C ALA A 64 13.43 13.89 -1.18
N PHE A 65 13.00 13.00 -0.29
CA PHE A 65 13.45 11.61 -0.19
C PHE A 65 12.24 10.66 -0.17
N SER A 66 12.45 9.43 -0.60
CA SER A 66 11.41 8.39 -0.59
C SER A 66 11.47 7.59 0.71
N VAL A 67 10.33 7.26 1.29
CA VAL A 67 10.24 6.36 2.44
C VAL A 67 9.90 4.97 1.93
N CYS A 68 10.62 3.95 2.40
CA CYS A 68 10.20 2.58 2.14
C CYS A 68 9.03 2.22 3.06
N PRO A 69 7.87 1.82 2.52
CA PRO A 69 6.77 1.34 3.33
C PRO A 69 7.19 0.21 4.24
N ARG A 70 6.76 0.27 5.50
CA ARG A 70 7.06 -0.75 6.50
C ARG A 70 5.96 -0.78 7.55
N VAL A 71 5.44 -1.98 7.83
CA VAL A 71 4.59 -2.24 8.99
C VAL A 71 5.44 -2.19 10.26
N VAL A 72 5.02 -1.37 11.22
CA VAL A 72 5.66 -1.18 12.52
C VAL A 72 4.66 -1.45 13.65
N SER A 73 5.13 -2.14 14.69
CA SER A 73 4.30 -2.36 15.88
C SER A 73 4.40 -1.17 16.82
N LEU A 74 3.25 -0.66 17.25
CA LEU A 74 3.11 0.44 18.20
C LEU A 74 2.59 -0.04 19.57
N LYS A 75 2.62 -1.35 19.86
CA LYS A 75 2.12 -1.95 21.12
C LYS A 75 2.86 -1.53 22.41
N ASN A 76 3.96 -0.78 22.31
CA ASN A 76 4.76 -0.43 23.49
C ASN A 76 3.98 0.46 24.48
N PRO A 77 3.99 0.17 25.79
CA PRO A 77 3.35 1.02 26.79
C PRO A 77 4.04 2.39 26.84
N GLY A 78 3.26 3.46 26.69
CA GLY A 78 3.74 4.85 26.79
C GLY A 78 3.16 5.80 25.76
N LYS A 79 3.28 7.11 26.03
CA LYS A 79 2.74 8.20 25.18
C LYS A 79 3.50 8.40 23.86
N ALA A 80 4.55 7.64 23.62
CA ALA A 80 5.35 7.77 22.42
C ALA A 80 6.07 6.47 22.02
N ALA A 81 6.40 6.36 20.73
CA ALA A 81 7.17 5.25 20.19
C ALA A 81 8.35 5.75 19.35
N ARG A 82 9.42 4.96 19.35
CA ARG A 82 10.50 5.07 18.38
C ARG A 82 10.17 4.20 17.18
N VAL A 83 10.28 4.77 15.99
CA VAL A 83 9.91 4.12 14.73
C VAL A 83 11.12 4.15 13.80
N PRO A 84 11.67 2.99 13.41
CA PRO A 84 12.72 2.96 12.40
C PRO A 84 12.10 3.23 11.03
N VAL A 85 12.54 4.30 10.36
CA VAL A 85 12.08 4.68 9.03
C VAL A 85 13.22 4.53 8.05
N ARG A 86 13.05 3.69 7.04
CA ARG A 86 14.04 3.55 5.97
C ARG A 86 13.75 4.59 4.89
N VAL A 87 14.71 5.47 4.65
CA VAL A 87 14.61 6.57 3.69
C VAL A 87 15.67 6.41 2.61
N CYS A 88 15.31 6.75 1.38
CA CYS A 88 16.15 6.64 0.20
C CYS A 88 16.23 8.00 -0.48
N ASN A 89 17.43 8.45 -0.78
CA ASN A 89 17.63 9.61 -1.64
C ASN A 89 17.79 9.14 -3.08
N LEU A 90 16.71 9.19 -3.86
CA LEU A 90 16.72 8.83 -5.27
C LEU A 90 17.23 9.97 -6.17
N SER A 91 17.60 11.12 -5.60
CA SER A 91 18.06 12.28 -6.35
C SER A 91 19.59 12.29 -6.53
N ALA A 92 20.06 13.14 -7.46
CA ALA A 92 21.48 13.41 -7.67
C ALA A 92 22.08 14.41 -6.67
N LYS A 93 21.30 14.95 -5.73
CA LYS A 93 21.75 15.97 -4.76
C LYS A 93 21.77 15.40 -3.35
N THR A 94 22.73 15.83 -2.54
CA THR A 94 22.74 15.51 -1.12
C THR A 94 21.55 16.16 -0.42
N ILE A 95 20.81 15.38 0.37
CA ILE A 95 19.66 15.86 1.16
C ILE A 95 20.06 15.93 2.62
N ARG A 96 19.69 17.02 3.27
CA ARG A 96 19.86 17.21 4.71
C ARG A 96 18.49 17.19 5.38
N ILE A 97 18.25 16.15 6.17
CA ILE A 97 17.05 15.99 7.00
C ILE A 97 17.37 16.57 8.36
N GLU A 98 16.72 17.67 8.75
CA GLU A 98 16.96 18.29 10.05
C GLU A 98 16.33 17.50 11.20
N SER A 99 16.89 17.61 12.40
CA SER A 99 16.24 17.11 13.61
C SER A 99 14.82 17.70 13.72
N LYS A 100 13.87 16.88 14.22
CA LYS A 100 12.44 17.20 14.37
C LYS A 100 11.66 17.40 13.07
N SER A 101 12.30 17.35 11.89
CA SER A 101 11.58 17.32 10.61
C SER A 101 10.70 16.07 10.50
N VAL A 102 9.59 16.18 9.77
CA VAL A 102 8.70 15.05 9.52
C VAL A 102 9.36 14.12 8.50
N LEU A 103 9.43 12.83 8.83
CA LEU A 103 9.96 11.78 7.98
C LEU A 103 8.87 11.14 7.12
N CYS A 104 7.74 10.80 7.75
CA CYS A 104 6.63 10.08 7.13
C CYS A 104 5.36 10.23 7.96
N ASN A 105 4.23 9.92 7.35
CA ASN A 105 2.97 9.66 8.04
C ASN A 105 2.95 8.21 8.52
N LEU A 106 2.27 8.00 9.64
CA LEU A 106 1.86 6.67 10.09
C LEU A 106 0.39 6.52 9.80
N GLU A 107 0.06 5.46 9.08
CA GLU A 107 -1.32 5.06 8.81
C GLU A 107 -1.60 3.80 9.63
N GLU A 108 -2.70 3.80 10.37
CA GLU A 108 -3.09 2.61 11.14
C GLU A 108 -3.30 1.43 10.22
N VAL A 109 -2.91 0.22 10.63
CA VAL A 109 -3.27 -0.97 9.88
C VAL A 109 -3.71 -2.08 10.81
N ASN A 110 -4.79 -2.75 10.43
CA ASN A 110 -5.24 -3.96 11.09
C ASN A 110 -4.54 -5.16 10.44
N VAL A 111 -3.54 -5.69 11.15
CA VAL A 111 -2.84 -6.90 10.70
C VAL A 111 -3.68 -8.14 11.03
N LEU A 112 -4.41 -8.64 10.04
CA LEU A 112 -5.18 -9.87 10.16
C LEU A 112 -4.21 -11.07 10.20
N ARG A 113 -4.10 -11.72 11.35
CA ARG A 113 -3.19 -12.86 11.56
C ARG A 113 -3.58 -14.12 10.79
N SER A 114 -4.84 -14.23 10.40
CA SER A 114 -5.37 -15.31 9.58
C SER A 114 -6.64 -14.82 8.91
N VAL A 115 -6.57 -14.57 7.61
CA VAL A 115 -7.76 -14.64 6.77
C VAL A 115 -7.71 -16.04 6.17
N PRO A 116 -8.74 -16.89 6.32
CA PRO A 116 -8.81 -18.14 5.58
C PRO A 116 -9.05 -17.79 4.10
N LEU A 117 -8.00 -17.32 3.41
CA LEU A 117 -8.07 -16.93 2.00
C LEU A 117 -7.81 -18.10 1.06
N CYS A 118 -7.51 -19.29 1.59
CA CYS A 118 -7.33 -20.52 0.82
C CYS A 118 -7.49 -21.73 1.74
N GLU A 119 -8.71 -21.99 2.21
CA GLU A 119 -9.09 -23.39 2.33
C GLU A 119 -9.35 -23.85 0.90
N LYS A 120 -8.37 -24.53 0.31
CA LYS A 120 -8.55 -25.20 -0.97
C LYS A 120 -9.71 -26.17 -0.78
N SER A 121 -10.90 -25.82 -1.25
CA SER A 121 -11.88 -26.85 -1.57
C SER A 121 -11.27 -27.63 -2.73
N ASP A 122 -10.86 -28.87 -2.43
CA ASP A 122 -10.52 -29.86 -3.44
C ASP A 122 -11.76 -30.06 -4.33
N ALA A 123 -11.83 -29.29 -5.41
CA ALA A 123 -12.81 -29.44 -6.47
C ALA A 123 -12.14 -29.05 -7.79
N GLU A 124 -11.47 -30.06 -8.34
CA GLU A 124 -11.50 -30.45 -9.75
C GLU A 124 -11.28 -29.37 -10.82
N ASN A 125 -10.11 -29.49 -11.47
CA ASN A 125 -9.88 -29.36 -12.92
C ASN A 125 -10.88 -28.51 -13.71
N GLU A 126 -10.62 -27.22 -13.88
CA GLU A 126 -11.04 -26.51 -15.08
C GLU A 126 -9.80 -26.05 -15.85
N GLU A 127 -9.60 -26.68 -17.01
CA GLU A 127 -8.61 -26.30 -18.00
C GLU A 127 -8.85 -24.83 -18.40
N VAL A 128 -7.86 -23.98 -18.13
CA VAL A 128 -7.86 -22.57 -18.55
C VAL A 128 -7.84 -22.53 -20.07
N ASN A 129 -9.02 -22.27 -20.64
CA ASN A 129 -9.19 -22.13 -22.07
C ASN A 129 -8.60 -20.78 -22.49
N VAL A 130 -7.46 -20.84 -23.21
CA VAL A 130 -6.77 -19.67 -23.76
C VAL A 130 -7.66 -19.06 -24.84
N TYR A 131 -8.45 -18.05 -24.46
CA TYR A 131 -9.22 -17.27 -25.44
C TYR A 131 -8.39 -16.14 -26.03
N ASN A 132 -8.42 -16.12 -27.36
CA ASN A 132 -7.80 -15.19 -28.27
C ASN A 132 -8.06 -13.73 -27.92
N ILE A 133 -6.98 -12.94 -27.83
CA ILE A 133 -7.01 -11.48 -27.82
C ILE A 133 -7.42 -11.02 -29.23
N GLN A 134 -8.69 -10.65 -29.40
CA GLN A 134 -9.13 -9.81 -30.51
C GLN A 134 -9.64 -8.49 -29.95
N ASN A 135 -8.99 -7.43 -30.46
CA ASN A 135 -9.34 -6.02 -30.41
C ASN A 135 -10.75 -5.69 -29.92
N ASP A 136 -10.82 -5.05 -28.74
CA ASP A 136 -11.84 -4.06 -28.44
C ASP A 136 -11.20 -2.89 -27.66
N GLU A 137 -11.87 -1.74 -27.76
CA GLU A 137 -11.49 -0.38 -27.38
C GLU A 137 -10.73 -0.16 -26.05
N PRO A 138 -10.06 0.99 -25.87
CA PRO A 138 -9.06 1.19 -24.81
C PRO A 138 -9.71 1.43 -23.45
N HIS A 139 -10.36 0.41 -22.89
CA HIS A 139 -10.42 0.27 -21.44
C HIS A 139 -8.98 0.04 -21.00
N ARG A 140 -8.43 1.00 -20.25
CA ARG A 140 -7.06 1.00 -19.75
C ARG A 140 -6.92 -0.19 -18.81
N ASP A 141 -6.50 -1.29 -19.40
CA ASP A 141 -6.42 -2.58 -18.79
C ASP A 141 -5.28 -2.53 -17.77
N PHE A 142 -5.65 -2.52 -16.49
CA PHE A 142 -4.69 -2.66 -15.39
C PHE A 142 -4.23 -4.12 -15.24
N GLY A 143 -4.56 -4.99 -16.20
CA GLY A 143 -4.28 -6.43 -16.16
C GLY A 143 -5.12 -7.15 -15.11
N VAL A 144 -6.24 -6.54 -14.72
CA VAL A 144 -7.17 -7.06 -13.72
C VAL A 144 -8.56 -6.96 -14.33
N ASP A 145 -9.15 -8.11 -14.62
CA ASP A 145 -10.56 -8.20 -15.01
C ASP A 145 -11.41 -7.76 -13.81
N ILE A 146 -11.89 -6.53 -13.85
CA ILE A 146 -12.89 -6.05 -12.91
C ILE A 146 -14.23 -6.50 -13.47
N GLU A 147 -14.88 -7.41 -12.77
CA GLU A 147 -16.22 -7.86 -13.13
C GLU A 147 -17.22 -6.71 -12.96
N ASP A 148 -17.50 -6.02 -14.06
CA ASP A 148 -18.29 -4.78 -14.12
C ASP A 148 -19.80 -5.01 -13.91
N SER A 149 -20.26 -6.26 -13.93
CA SER A 149 -21.65 -6.67 -13.77
C SER A 149 -22.20 -6.44 -12.35
N GLU A 150 -21.34 -6.44 -11.33
CA GLU A 150 -21.74 -6.38 -9.92
C GLU A 150 -21.49 -5.01 -9.26
N LEU A 151 -20.87 -4.07 -9.97
CA LEU A 151 -20.47 -2.77 -9.41
C LEU A 151 -21.44 -1.65 -9.82
N THR A 152 -21.82 -0.82 -8.84
CA THR A 152 -22.49 0.46 -9.11
C THR A 152 -21.51 1.46 -9.73
N GLU A 153 -22.03 2.46 -10.45
CA GLU A 153 -21.20 3.49 -11.10
C GLU A 153 -20.31 4.27 -10.12
N GLU A 154 -20.77 4.52 -8.89
CA GLU A 154 -19.95 5.14 -7.85
C GLU A 154 -18.79 4.24 -7.40
N GLN A 155 -19.04 2.93 -7.29
CA GLN A 155 -18.03 1.95 -6.92
C GLN A 155 -17.01 1.78 -8.03
N LYS A 156 -17.45 1.70 -9.28
CA LYS A 156 -16.57 1.71 -10.46
C LYS A 156 -15.64 2.92 -10.40
N SER A 157 -16.20 4.12 -10.20
CA SER A 157 -15.39 5.35 -10.08
C SER A 157 -14.33 5.27 -8.96
N LYS A 158 -14.67 4.72 -7.79
CA LYS A 158 -13.71 4.53 -6.69
C LYS A 158 -12.62 3.52 -7.04
N VAL A 159 -12.99 2.39 -7.64
CA VAL A 159 -12.06 1.34 -8.08
C VAL A 159 -11.12 1.89 -9.16
N TYR A 160 -11.64 2.58 -10.18
CA TYR A 160 -10.83 3.25 -11.20
C TYR A 160 -9.88 4.29 -10.61
N ASN A 161 -10.32 5.10 -9.65
CA ASN A 161 -9.45 6.06 -8.98
C ASN A 161 -8.35 5.38 -8.15
N LEU A 162 -8.64 4.23 -7.54
CA LEU A 162 -7.66 3.42 -6.83
C LEU A 162 -6.61 2.83 -7.77
N PHE A 163 -7.03 2.18 -8.85
CA PHE A 163 -6.11 1.65 -9.85
C PHE A 163 -5.27 2.73 -10.51
N LYS A 164 -5.87 3.89 -10.80
CA LYS A 164 -5.13 5.05 -11.31
C LYS A 164 -4.09 5.58 -10.32
N LYS A 165 -4.40 5.59 -9.01
CA LYS A 165 -3.43 5.99 -7.97
C LYS A 165 -2.21 5.07 -7.94
N TRP A 166 -2.41 3.78 -8.20
CA TRP A 166 -1.36 2.75 -8.17
C TRP A 166 -0.95 2.24 -9.55
N GLU A 167 -1.23 3.02 -10.59
CA GLU A 167 -1.02 2.65 -12.00
C GLU A 167 0.45 2.30 -12.32
N THR A 168 1.39 2.78 -11.50
CA THR A 168 2.83 2.53 -11.65
C THR A 168 3.30 1.18 -11.09
N ILE A 169 2.45 0.49 -10.34
CA ILE A 169 2.79 -0.79 -9.68
C ILE A 169 2.41 -1.98 -10.56
N PHE A 170 1.34 -1.85 -11.34
CA PHE A 170 0.86 -2.93 -12.20
C PHE A 170 1.68 -3.02 -13.49
N PRO A 171 2.13 -4.22 -13.90
CA PRO A 171 2.80 -4.41 -15.17
C PRO A 171 1.83 -4.06 -16.31
N LYS A 172 2.27 -3.21 -17.23
CA LYS A 172 1.45 -2.73 -18.37
C LYS A 172 1.84 -3.40 -19.68
N SER A 173 2.99 -4.05 -19.70
CA SER A 173 3.56 -4.65 -20.89
C SER A 173 4.19 -5.99 -20.56
N LYS A 174 4.18 -6.92 -21.51
CA LYS A 174 4.75 -8.27 -21.37
C LYS A 174 6.24 -8.31 -20.98
N ILE A 175 6.93 -7.18 -21.05
CA ILE A 175 8.34 -7.02 -20.68
C ILE A 175 8.53 -6.43 -19.27
N ASP A 176 7.44 -6.04 -18.59
CA ASP A 176 7.51 -5.51 -17.24
C ASP A 176 7.83 -6.61 -16.24
N ILE A 177 8.69 -6.28 -15.27
CA ILE A 177 9.32 -7.19 -14.29
C ILE A 177 8.28 -7.87 -13.37
N GLY A 178 7.00 -7.48 -13.43
CA GLY A 178 5.88 -8.07 -12.68
C GLY A 178 5.06 -9.10 -13.45
N HIS A 179 5.29 -9.32 -14.76
CA HIS A 179 4.60 -10.39 -15.48
C HIS A 179 5.21 -11.74 -15.14
N THR A 180 4.54 -12.49 -14.25
CA THR A 180 4.77 -13.93 -14.09
C THR A 180 4.00 -14.66 -15.19
N ALA A 181 4.47 -14.58 -16.44
CA ALA A 181 4.19 -15.66 -17.37
C ALA A 181 5.00 -16.86 -16.87
N GLU A 182 4.33 -17.91 -16.43
CA GLU A 182 4.95 -19.18 -16.04
C GLU A 182 5.89 -19.64 -17.16
N VAL A 183 7.12 -20.02 -16.78
CA VAL A 183 8.09 -20.69 -17.65
C VAL A 183 7.93 -22.19 -17.48
#